data_AF-A0A523RG89-F1
#
_entry.id   AF-A0A523RG89-F1
#
_cell.length_a   1.000
_cell.length_b   1.000
_cell.length_c   1.000
_cell.angle_alpha   90.00
_cell.angle_beta   90.00
_cell.angle_gamma   90.00
#
_symmetry.space_group_name_H-M   'P 1'
#
loop_
_entity.id
_entity.type
_entity.pdbx_description
1 polymer ?
#
loop_
_entity_poly.entity_id
_entity_poly.type
_entity_poly.pdbx_seq_one_letter_code
_entity_poly.pdbx_strand_id
1 'polypeptide(L)' 'MALFSPKRICADCKKSISFDEFLMNHPQYTKERALLIWNDKILTILCPNCFFNAPERPYKKNRYSYFNSYLRH' A
#
# COMPACT_ATOMS: atom_id res chain seq x y z
N MET A 1 15.09 -13.78 -14.79
CA MET A 1 15.15 -14.14 -13.36
C MET A 1 13.76 -13.93 -12.76
N ALA A 2 13.06 -15.00 -12.37
CA ALA A 2 11.77 -14.88 -11.71
C ALA A 2 12.00 -14.42 -10.27
N LEU A 3 11.87 -13.11 -10.04
CA LEU A 3 11.85 -12.53 -8.70
C LEU A 3 10.60 -13.03 -8.01
N PHE A 4 10.73 -14.08 -7.19
CA PHE A 4 9.68 -14.53 -6.30
C PHE A 4 9.47 -13.43 -5.24
N SER A 5 8.61 -12.47 -5.54
CA SER A 5 8.16 -11.49 -4.54
C SER A 5 7.30 -12.24 -3.53
N PRO A 6 7.67 -12.29 -2.23
CA PRO A 6 6.91 -13.01 -1.24
C PRO A 6 5.49 -12.43 -1.15
N LYS A 7 4.50 -13.32 -0.98
CA LYS A 7 3.10 -12.91 -0.76
C LYS A 7 3.03 -12.06 0.51
N ARG A 8 2.30 -10.94 0.46
CA ARG A 8 2.06 -10.08 1.63
C ARG A 8 0.65 -10.28 2.14
N ILE A 9 0.45 -10.05 3.43
CA ILE A 9 -0.83 -10.26 4.09
C ILE A 9 -1.53 -8.90 4.23
N CYS A 10 -2.81 -8.85 3.83
CA CYS A 10 -3.67 -7.71 4.07
C CYS A 10 -3.74 -7.41 5.57
N ALA A 11 -3.49 -6.16 5.97
CA ALA A 11 -3.50 -5.83 7.39
C ALA A 11 -4.88 -5.95 8.05
N ASP A 12 -5.97 -5.73 7.31
CA ASP A 12 -7.32 -5.74 7.89
C ASP A 12 -7.94 -7.16 7.87
N CYS A 13 -8.02 -7.80 6.70
CA CYS A 13 -8.70 -9.11 6.57
C CYS A 13 -7.77 -10.33 6.59
N LYS A 14 -6.45 -10.12 6.76
CA LYS A 14 -5.43 -11.19 6.74
C LYS A 14 -5.39 -12.03 5.46
N LYS A 15 -6.06 -11.60 4.38
CA LYS A 15 -5.97 -12.25 3.07
C LYS A 15 -4.53 -12.19 2.54
N SER A 16 -4.01 -13.28 2.00
CA SER A 16 -2.74 -13.26 1.28
C SER A 16 -2.91 -12.63 -0.11
N ILE A 17 -2.00 -11.73 -0.46
CA ILE A 17 -2.00 -10.96 -1.69
C ILE A 17 -0.67 -11.26 -2.41
N SER A 18 -0.76 -11.61 -3.69
CA SER A 18 0.43 -11.76 -4.53
C SER A 18 0.84 -10.41 -5.13
N PHE A 19 2.10 -10.31 -5.56
CA PHE A 19 2.57 -9.12 -6.26
C PHE A 19 1.81 -8.88 -7.58
N ASP A 20 1.43 -9.95 -8.28
CA ASP A 20 0.67 -9.83 -9.54
C ASP A 20 -0.75 -9.29 -9.28
N GLU A 21 -1.42 -9.74 -8.21
CA GLU A 21 -2.70 -9.16 -7.79
C GLU A 21 -2.54 -7.69 -7.44
N PHE A 22 -1.48 -7.31 -6.73
CA PHE A 22 -1.19 -5.92 -6.41
C PHE A 22 -0.99 -5.08 -7.69
N LEU A 23 -0.19 -5.56 -8.65
CA LEU A 23 0.05 -4.86 -9.90
C LEU A 23 -1.23 -4.71 -10.74
N MET A 24 -2.09 -5.74 -10.79
CA MET A 24 -3.38 -5.67 -11.49
C MET A 24 -4.31 -4.58 -10.90
N ASN A 25 -4.28 -4.37 -9.60
CA ASN A 25 -5.10 -3.35 -8.93
C ASN A 25 -4.51 -1.94 -9.02
N HIS A 26 -3.24 -1.81 -9.42
CA HIS A 26 -2.53 -0.54 -9.54
C HIS A 26 -1.93 -0.35 -10.94
N PRO A 27 -2.76 -0.28 -12.01
CA PRO A 27 -2.28 -0.13 -13.39
C PRO A 27 -1.49 1.18 -13.64
N GLN A 28 -1.62 2.16 -12.74
CA GLN A 28 -0.85 3.41 -12.76
C GLN A 28 0.64 3.24 -12.42
N TYR A 29 1.05 2.09 -11.86
CA TYR A 29 2.45 1.84 -11.51
C TYR A 29 3.13 0.99 -12.57
N THR A 30 4.32 1.42 -12.98
CA THR A 30 5.24 0.53 -13.69
C THR A 30 5.63 -0.63 -12.78
N LYS A 31 5.97 -1.78 -13.36
CA LYS A 31 6.36 -2.98 -12.59
C LYS A 31 7.48 -2.69 -11.59
N GLU A 32 8.46 -1.88 -11.99
CA GLU A 32 9.59 -1.47 -11.14
C GLU A 32 9.13 -0.63 -9.94
N ARG A 33 8.27 0.36 -10.17
CA ARG A 33 7.72 1.22 -9.12
C ARG A 33 6.82 0.42 -8.17
N ALA A 34 5.99 -0.46 -8.73
CA ALA A 34 5.16 -1.37 -7.94
C ALA A 34 6.02 -2.29 -7.06
N LEU A 35 7.16 -2.79 -7.58
CA LEU A 35 8.06 -3.67 -6.84
C LEU A 35 8.78 -2.94 -5.69
N LEU A 36 9.17 -1.67 -5.91
CA LEU A 36 9.71 -0.82 -4.84
C LEU A 36 8.68 -0.63 -3.71
N ILE A 37 7.44 -0.29 -4.06
CA ILE A 37 6.33 -0.12 -3.10
C ILE A 37 6.03 -1.45 -2.39
N TRP A 38 6.01 -2.56 -3.13
CA TRP A 38 5.72 -3.88 -2.60
C TRP A 38 6.77 -4.37 -1.62
N ASN A 39 8.04 -4.04 -1.83
CA ASN A 39 9.14 -4.43 -0.96
C ASN A 39 9.32 -3.47 0.24
N ASP A 40 8.63 -2.33 0.24
CA ASP A 40 8.68 -1.39 1.36
C ASP A 40 7.94 -1.97 2.58
N LYS A 41 8.71 -2.24 3.65
CA LYS A 41 8.20 -2.80 4.91
C LYS A 41 7.41 -1.79 5.75
N ILE A 42 7.58 -0.50 5.49
CA ILE A 42 6.87 0.58 6.18
C ILE A 42 5.41 0.63 5.69
N LEU A 43 5.20 0.32 4.41
CA LEU A 43 3.88 0.36 3.80
C LEU A 43 3.02 -0.84 4.22
N THR A 44 1.81 -0.50 4.67
CA THR A 44 0.78 -1.47 4.98
C THR A 44 0.02 -1.83 3.71
N ILE A 45 0.08 -3.09 3.29
CA ILE A 45 -0.67 -3.56 2.12
C ILE A 45 -2.10 -3.91 2.55
N LEU A 46 -3.06 -3.43 1.76
CA LEU A 46 -4.48 -3.75 1.91
C LEU A 46 -4.95 -4.46 0.65
N CYS A 47 -5.89 -5.40 0.79
CA CYS A 47 -6.56 -5.96 -0.37
C CYS A 47 -7.54 -4.91 -0.93
N PRO A 48 -7.92 -5.02 -2.22
CA PRO A 48 -8.84 -4.07 -2.84
C PRO A 48 -10.14 -3.92 -2.05
N ASN A 49 -10.69 -5.04 -1.58
CA ASN A 49 -11.90 -5.03 -0.79
C ASN A 49 -11.75 -4.20 0.50
N CYS A 50 -10.65 -4.36 1.24
CA CYS A 50 -10.41 -3.58 2.46
C CYS A 50 -10.01 -2.12 2.17
N PHE A 51 -9.42 -1.85 1.02
CA PHE A 51 -9.10 -0.49 0.60
C PHE A 51 -10.36 0.30 0.21
N PHE A 52 -11.24 -0.30 -0.58
CA PHE A 52 -12.48 0.34 -1.06
C PHE A 52 -13.60 0.32 -0.02
N ASN A 53 -13.73 -0.76 0.77
CA ASN A 53 -14.68 -0.85 1.88
C ASN A 53 -14.07 -0.41 3.21
N ALA A 54 -12.96 0.33 3.20
CA ALA A 54 -12.48 0.97 4.40
C ALA A 54 -13.64 1.87 4.89
N PRO A 55 -14.28 1.59 6.05
CA PRO A 55 -15.20 2.56 6.63
C PRO A 55 -14.40 3.85 6.78
N GLU A 56 -15.01 5.01 6.52
CA GLU A 56 -14.36 6.31 6.70
C GLU A 56 -13.56 6.27 8.00
N ARG A 57 -12.24 6.09 7.88
CA ARG A 57 -11.41 5.91 9.08
C ARG A 57 -11.64 7.17 9.87
N PRO A 58 -12.14 7.11 11.12
CA PRO A 58 -12.46 8.31 11.87
C PRO A 58 -11.24 9.20 11.78
N TYR A 59 -11.41 10.39 11.20
CA TYR A 59 -10.32 11.28 10.84
C TYR A 59 -9.45 11.46 12.09
N LYS A 60 -8.33 10.73 12.16
CA LYS A 60 -7.41 10.83 13.28
C LYS A 60 -6.66 12.13 13.06
N LYS A 61 -7.10 13.17 13.78
CA LYS A 61 -6.60 14.55 13.80
C LYS A 61 -5.07 14.72 13.92
N ASN A 62 -4.30 13.64 14.14
CA ASN A 62 -2.87 13.65 14.44
C ASN A 62 -1.96 13.01 13.36
N ARG A 63 -2.31 13.04 12.06
CA ARG A 63 -1.35 12.67 10.98
C ARG A 63 -0.67 13.87 10.28
N TYR A 64 -0.94 15.09 10.73
CA TYR A 64 -0.45 16.34 10.12
C TYR A 64 0.94 16.81 10.59
N SER A 65 1.76 15.98 11.25
CA SER A 65 3.09 16.45 11.71
C SER A 65 4.22 16.30 10.67
N TYR A 66 4.02 15.63 9.54
CA TYR A 66 5.11 15.43 8.55
C TYR A 66 4.89 16.09 7.18
N PHE A 67 3.70 16.63 6.89
CA PHE A 67 3.44 17.30 5.61
C PHE A 67 3.58 18.83 5.67
N ASN A 68 3.77 19.42 6.85
CA ASN A 68 3.88 20.87 7.03
C ASN A 68 5.31 21.41 7.01
N SER A 69 6.34 20.57 6.96
CA SER A 69 7.75 21.02 6.93
C SER A 69 8.31 21.24 5.53
N TYR A 70 7.61 20.83 4.46
CA TYR A 70 8.09 21.00 3.07
C TYR A 70 7.41 22.15 2.29
N LEU A 71 6.48 22.88 2.93
CA LEU A 71 5.79 24.02 2.31
C LEU A 71 6.10 25.37 2.98
N ARG A 72 7.06 25.42 3.89
CA ARG A 72 7.65 26.66 4.38
C ARG A 72 9.14 26.43 4.63
N HIS A 73 9.95 26.66 3.59
CA HIS A 73 11.15 27.48 3.58
C HIS A 73 11.92 27.25 2.27
#